data_AF-A0A1A6B6Z6-F1
#
_entry.id   AF-A0A1A6B6Z6-F1
#
_cell.length_a   1.000
_cell.length_b   1.000
_cell.length_c   1.000
_cell.angle_alpha   90.00
_cell.angle_beta   90.00
_cell.angle_gamma   90.00
#
_symmetry.space_group_name_H-M   'P 1'
#
loop_
_entity.id
_entity.type
_entity.pdbx_description
1 polymer ?
#
loop_
_entity_poly.entity_id
_entity_poly.type
_entity_poly.pdbx_seq_one_letter_code
_entity_poly.pdbx_strand_id
1 'polypeptide(L)'
;MLPEVLGLAATELAGVNSTLGAANAAAATHTTTVLAAGADEVSAAIASVFGAHGRAFQGFSAQAAAFHDEFVQLLAAGAESYASAEAASAASITSPLLNAINAPFLLATGRPLIGNGADGAPGTGAAGGAGGWLMGNGGAGGSGAVGVAGGAGGAAGLFGNGGAGGTAGNSSAQPGGAGGAGGLLFGRGGAGGAGGFGGALGGTGGAGGAGGLFGTGGAGGVGGLGTGKGGTGGIGEADALDRARPVLEPMAGKVIHCGDAGAGQAAKVCNNMVLAVQQIAIGEAFVLAEKLGLSAQSLFDVITGATGNCWAVHTNCPVPGPVPTSPANNDFKPGFAAALMNKDLGLAMDAVASTGSAAPLGSHAAEIYAKFAASHPDKDFSAVIELLRGG
;
A
#
# COMPACT_ATOMS: atom_id res chain seq x y z
N MET A 1 -1.34 -8.74 19.06
CA MET A 1 -1.47 -7.58 19.96
C MET A 1 -2.79 -7.50 20.73
N LEU A 2 -3.92 -8.01 20.23
CA LEU A 2 -5.21 -7.92 20.95
C LEU A 2 -5.36 -8.76 22.25
N PRO A 3 -4.84 -10.00 22.36
CA PRO A 3 -5.11 -10.85 23.53
C PRO A 3 -4.43 -10.39 24.83
N GLU A 4 -3.20 -9.89 24.73
CA GLU A 4 -2.39 -9.47 25.88
C GLU A 4 -2.94 -8.18 26.53
N VAL A 5 -3.45 -7.26 25.71
CA VAL A 5 -4.11 -6.03 26.17
C VAL A 5 -5.41 -6.33 26.93
N LEU A 6 -6.17 -7.34 26.49
CA LEU A 6 -7.40 -7.76 27.16
C LEU A 6 -7.13 -8.44 28.52
N GLY A 7 -6.07 -9.25 28.62
CA GLY A 7 -5.66 -9.86 29.89
C GLY A 7 -5.18 -8.84 30.93
N LEU A 8 -4.45 -7.82 30.49
CA LEU A 8 -4.04 -6.70 31.36
C LEU A 8 -5.25 -5.87 31.81
N ALA A 9 -6.17 -5.56 30.89
CA ALA A 9 -7.39 -4.83 31.22
C ALA A 9 -8.28 -5.58 32.23
N ALA A 10 -8.40 -6.91 32.11
CA ALA A 10 -9.13 -7.73 33.08
C ALA A 10 -8.49 -7.68 34.47
N THR A 11 -7.16 -7.69 34.54
CA THR A 11 -6.40 -7.57 35.80
C THR A 11 -6.60 -6.20 36.45
N GLU A 12 -6.56 -5.12 35.68
CA GLU A 12 -6.83 -3.76 36.18
C GLU A 12 -8.27 -3.60 36.67
N LEU A 13 -9.25 -4.15 35.94
CA LEU A 13 -10.66 -4.12 36.34
C LEU A 13 -10.92 -4.87 37.65
N ALA A 14 -10.23 -6.00 37.87
CA ALA A 14 -10.28 -6.71 39.15
C ALA A 14 -9.73 -5.86 40.30
N GLY A 15 -8.64 -5.12 40.04
CA GLY A 15 -8.07 -4.16 41.00
C GLY A 15 -9.02 -3.02 41.37
N VAL A 16 -9.76 -2.49 40.38
CA VAL A 16 -10.80 -1.46 40.61
C VAL A 16 -11.93 -2.01 41.49
N ASN A 17 -12.42 -3.22 41.22
CA ASN A 17 -13.48 -3.84 42.03
C ASN A 17 -13.06 -4.05 43.48
N SER A 18 -11.84 -4.56 43.70
CA SER A 18 -11.25 -4.73 45.03
C SER A 18 -11.19 -3.41 45.80
N THR A 19 -10.75 -2.35 45.14
CA THR A 19 -10.64 -1.01 45.74
C THR A 19 -12.01 -0.43 46.09
N LEU A 20 -12.99 -0.56 45.19
CA LEU A 20 -14.37 -0.10 45.43
C LEU A 20 -15.06 -0.91 46.53
N GLY A 21 -14.85 -2.23 46.57
CA GLY A 21 -15.37 -3.11 47.62
C GLY A 21 -14.83 -2.73 49.00
N ALA A 22 -13.52 -2.46 49.09
CA ALA A 22 -12.89 -2.00 50.34
C ALA A 22 -13.43 -0.63 50.80
N ALA A 23 -13.59 0.32 49.88
CA ALA A 23 -14.16 1.63 50.17
C ALA A 23 -15.63 1.54 50.62
N ASN A 24 -16.42 0.70 49.94
CA ASN A 24 -17.83 0.49 50.27
C ASN A 24 -18.01 -0.21 51.64
N ALA A 25 -17.16 -1.18 51.96
CA ALA A 25 -17.14 -1.83 53.27
C ALA A 25 -16.76 -0.86 54.40
N ALA A 26 -15.78 0.02 54.18
CA ALA A 26 -15.40 1.05 55.13
C ALA A 26 -16.53 2.07 55.41
N ALA A 27 -17.33 2.38 54.40
CA ALA A 27 -18.46 3.30 54.51
C ALA A 27 -19.75 2.65 55.08
N ALA A 28 -19.82 1.32 55.15
CA ALA A 28 -21.04 0.60 55.49
C ALA A 28 -21.56 0.93 56.90
N THR A 29 -20.68 0.96 57.91
CA THR A 29 -21.09 1.28 59.30
C THR A 29 -21.63 2.70 59.39
N HIS A 30 -20.93 3.68 58.81
CA HIS A 30 -21.32 5.10 58.87
C HIS A 30 -22.65 5.42 58.16
N THR A 31 -23.07 4.59 57.22
CA THR A 31 -24.28 4.80 56.41
C THR A 31 -25.47 3.95 56.85
N THR A 32 -25.24 2.85 57.58
CA THR A 32 -26.30 1.92 58.00
C THR A 32 -26.70 2.06 59.46
N THR A 33 -25.84 2.62 60.32
CA THR A 33 -26.09 2.84 61.75
C THR A 33 -26.18 4.33 62.09
N VAL A 34 -27.03 5.08 61.37
CA VAL A 34 -27.25 6.51 61.63
C VAL A 34 -28.00 6.69 62.94
N LEU A 35 -27.46 7.50 63.86
CA LEU A 35 -28.08 7.84 65.13
C LEU A 35 -29.07 9.00 64.94
N ALA A 36 -30.17 8.99 65.70
CA ALA A 36 -31.13 10.09 65.73
C ALA A 36 -30.47 11.35 66.33
N ALA A 37 -30.70 12.51 65.71
CA ALA A 37 -30.13 13.79 66.15
C ALA A 37 -30.79 14.34 67.43
N GLY A 38 -32.01 13.91 67.74
CA GLY A 38 -32.78 14.27 68.93
C GLY A 38 -33.57 13.08 69.47
N ALA A 39 -34.10 13.21 70.69
CA ALA A 39 -34.93 12.19 71.35
C ALA A 39 -36.39 12.16 70.84
N ASP A 40 -36.70 12.92 69.79
CA ASP A 40 -38.02 13.03 69.20
C ASP A 40 -38.27 11.96 68.12
N GLU A 41 -39.56 11.68 67.89
CA GLU A 41 -40.01 10.67 66.93
C GLU A 41 -39.64 11.01 65.48
N VAL A 42 -39.51 12.30 65.14
CA VAL A 42 -39.15 12.74 63.78
C VAL A 42 -37.67 12.44 63.51
N SER A 43 -36.77 12.74 64.45
CA SER A 43 -35.35 12.39 64.40
C SER A 43 -35.13 10.87 64.31
N ALA A 44 -35.92 10.09 65.05
CA ALA A 44 -35.88 8.63 64.98
C ALA A 44 -36.34 8.08 63.62
N ALA A 45 -37.43 8.64 63.06
CA ALA A 45 -37.94 8.26 61.74
C ALA A 45 -36.93 8.59 60.63
N ILE A 46 -36.30 9.77 60.68
CA ILE A 46 -35.29 10.19 59.70
C ILE A 46 -34.06 9.27 59.74
N ALA A 47 -33.54 8.95 60.93
CA ALA A 47 -32.42 8.03 61.09
C ALA A 47 -32.74 6.61 60.56
N SER A 48 -33.98 6.14 60.78
CA SER A 48 -34.46 4.86 60.25
C SER A 48 -34.49 4.82 58.71
N VAL A 49 -34.99 5.89 58.06
CA VAL A 49 -35.02 6.01 56.60
C VAL A 49 -33.60 6.01 56.01
N PHE A 50 -32.67 6.79 56.57
CA PHE A 50 -31.29 6.81 56.11
C PHE A 50 -30.58 5.47 56.31
N GLY A 51 -30.78 4.81 57.46
CA GLY A 51 -30.24 3.47 57.71
C GLY A 51 -30.82 2.41 56.77
N ALA A 52 -32.11 2.50 56.42
CA ALA A 52 -32.75 1.62 55.45
C ALA A 52 -32.20 1.84 54.03
N HIS A 53 -32.00 3.10 53.63
CA HIS A 53 -31.38 3.44 52.35
C HIS A 53 -29.92 2.98 52.27
N GLY A 54 -29.15 3.14 53.34
CA GLY A 54 -27.78 2.62 53.44
C GLY A 54 -27.72 1.09 53.28
N ARG A 55 -28.66 0.34 53.90
CA ARG A 55 -28.73 -1.11 53.74
C ARG A 55 -29.12 -1.52 52.31
N ALA A 56 -30.04 -0.80 51.67
CA ALA A 56 -30.41 -1.02 50.28
C ALA A 56 -29.23 -0.76 49.33
N PHE A 57 -28.47 0.31 49.55
CA PHE A 57 -27.24 0.60 48.82
C PHE A 57 -26.20 -0.50 48.98
N GLN A 58 -25.98 -1.02 50.21
CA GLN A 58 -25.07 -2.15 50.43
C GLN A 58 -25.51 -3.42 49.68
N GLY A 59 -26.81 -3.70 49.64
CA GLY A 59 -27.37 -4.82 48.87
C GLY A 59 -27.14 -4.67 47.37
N PHE A 60 -27.35 -3.47 46.82
CA PHE A 60 -27.10 -3.18 45.40
C PHE A 60 -25.60 -3.26 45.05
N SER A 61 -24.74 -2.66 45.89
CA SER A 61 -23.29 -2.70 45.69
C SER A 61 -22.73 -4.13 45.69
N ALA A 62 -23.29 -5.03 46.50
CA ALA A 62 -22.92 -6.45 46.49
C ALA A 62 -23.33 -7.15 45.18
N GLN A 63 -24.51 -6.85 44.65
CA GLN A 63 -24.96 -7.39 43.35
C GLN A 63 -24.11 -6.86 42.19
N ALA A 64 -23.76 -5.56 42.23
CA ALA A 64 -22.89 -4.95 41.23
C ALA A 64 -21.48 -5.55 41.24
N ALA A 65 -20.92 -5.82 42.44
CA ALA A 65 -19.61 -6.48 42.57
C ALA A 65 -19.63 -7.90 42.00
N ALA A 66 -20.68 -8.69 42.26
CA ALA A 66 -20.82 -10.04 41.71
C ALA A 66 -20.95 -10.06 40.18
N PHE A 67 -21.72 -9.12 39.61
CA PHE A 67 -21.81 -8.95 38.16
C PHE A 67 -20.46 -8.55 37.56
N HIS A 68 -19.74 -7.65 38.22
CA HIS A 68 -18.40 -7.22 37.78
C HIS A 68 -17.40 -8.39 37.79
N ASP A 69 -17.43 -9.23 38.82
CA ASP A 69 -16.58 -10.43 38.89
C ASP A 69 -16.88 -11.40 37.74
N GLU A 70 -18.15 -11.63 37.41
CA GLU A 70 -18.55 -12.46 36.26
C GLU A 70 -18.11 -11.85 34.92
N PHE A 71 -18.25 -10.53 34.76
CA PHE A 71 -17.77 -9.80 33.59
C PHE A 71 -16.25 -9.95 33.39
N VAL A 72 -15.46 -9.79 34.45
CA VAL A 72 -14.00 -9.94 34.40
C VAL A 72 -13.59 -11.38 34.08
N GLN A 73 -14.29 -12.38 34.66
CA GLN A 73 -14.05 -13.79 34.35
C GLN A 73 -14.33 -14.12 32.87
N LEU A 74 -15.45 -13.63 32.33
CA LEU A 74 -15.81 -13.82 30.92
C LEU A 74 -14.82 -13.11 29.98
N LEU A 75 -14.36 -11.92 30.36
CA LEU A 75 -13.36 -11.17 29.59
C LEU A 75 -12.01 -11.91 29.54
N ALA A 76 -11.56 -12.47 30.67
CA ALA A 76 -10.34 -13.26 30.75
C ALA A 76 -10.45 -14.57 29.94
N ALA A 77 -11.57 -15.29 30.08
CA ALA A 77 -11.83 -16.51 29.31
C ALA A 77 -11.90 -16.24 27.80
N GLY A 78 -12.48 -15.10 27.39
CA GLY A 78 -12.47 -14.65 26.00
C GLY A 78 -11.05 -14.41 25.49
N ALA A 79 -10.21 -13.71 26.26
CA ALA A 79 -8.81 -13.47 25.90
C ALA A 79 -8.01 -14.77 25.72
N GLU A 80 -8.21 -15.77 26.59
CA GLU A 80 -7.59 -17.09 26.48
C GLU A 80 -8.10 -17.88 25.27
N SER A 81 -9.40 -17.80 24.96
CA SER A 81 -9.97 -18.42 23.77
C SER A 81 -9.39 -17.82 22.48
N TYR A 82 -9.15 -16.51 22.45
CA TYR A 82 -8.47 -15.86 21.31
C TYR A 82 -7.00 -16.24 21.23
N ALA A 83 -6.29 -16.27 22.36
CA ALA A 83 -4.88 -16.66 22.40
C ALA A 83 -4.69 -18.13 21.96
N SER A 84 -5.56 -19.03 22.39
CA SER A 84 -5.52 -20.45 22.00
C SER A 84 -5.91 -20.67 20.53
N ALA A 85 -6.86 -19.90 20.00
CA ALA A 85 -7.20 -19.93 18.58
C ALA A 85 -6.03 -19.45 17.69
N GLU A 86 -5.33 -18.39 18.10
CA GLU A 86 -4.12 -17.90 17.43
C GLU A 86 -2.96 -18.92 17.51
N ALA A 87 -2.78 -19.57 18.66
CA ALA A 87 -1.78 -20.63 18.80
C ALA A 87 -2.09 -21.85 17.93
N ALA A 88 -3.36 -22.24 17.83
CA ALA A 88 -3.81 -23.36 16.99
C ALA A 88 -3.69 -23.04 15.50
N SER A 89 -4.02 -21.82 15.07
CA SER A 89 -3.86 -21.37 13.69
C SER A 89 -2.37 -21.31 13.31
N ALA A 90 -1.50 -20.81 14.17
CA ALA A 90 -0.06 -20.82 13.97
C ALA A 90 0.53 -22.24 13.91
N ALA A 91 0.08 -23.14 14.80
CA ALA A 91 0.50 -24.55 14.82
C ALA A 91 0.07 -25.33 13.58
N SER A 92 -1.05 -24.97 12.96
CA SER A 92 -1.50 -25.60 11.70
C SER A 92 -0.54 -25.34 10.53
N ILE A 93 0.16 -24.20 10.54
CA ILE A 93 1.12 -23.80 9.51
C ILE A 93 2.50 -24.46 9.75
N THR A 94 2.87 -24.73 11.00
CA THR A 94 4.10 -25.47 11.39
C THR A 94 3.87 -26.98 11.53
N SER A 95 2.99 -27.54 10.70
CA SER A 95 2.66 -28.98 10.67
C SER A 95 3.91 -29.87 10.53
N PRO A 96 3.93 -31.10 11.10
CA PRO A 96 4.99 -32.09 10.90
C PRO A 96 5.37 -32.31 9.44
N LEU A 97 4.41 -32.13 8.53
CA LEU A 97 4.63 -32.19 7.08
C LEU A 97 5.53 -31.05 6.58
N LEU A 98 5.31 -29.82 7.04
CA LEU A 98 6.13 -28.68 6.63
C LEU A 98 7.56 -28.83 7.16
N ASN A 99 7.71 -29.37 8.37
CA ASN A 99 9.02 -29.72 8.93
C ASN A 99 9.72 -30.82 8.12
N ALA A 100 8.99 -31.84 7.67
CA ALA A 100 9.54 -32.88 6.79
C ALA A 100 9.97 -32.33 5.42
N ILE A 101 9.20 -31.40 4.84
CA ILE A 101 9.54 -30.72 3.57
C ILE A 101 10.77 -29.82 3.75
N ASN A 102 10.85 -29.08 4.86
CA ASN A 102 11.94 -28.14 5.10
C ASN A 102 13.22 -28.79 5.61
N ALA A 103 13.16 -29.92 6.32
CA ALA A 103 14.32 -30.59 6.89
C ALA A 103 15.50 -30.81 5.91
N PRO A 104 15.30 -31.33 4.67
CA PRO A 104 16.41 -31.48 3.75
C PRO A 104 17.02 -30.14 3.30
N PHE A 105 16.21 -29.09 3.16
CA PHE A 105 16.69 -27.75 2.77
C PHE A 105 17.39 -27.03 3.91
N LEU A 106 16.86 -27.13 5.13
CA LEU A 106 17.54 -26.63 6.33
C LEU A 106 18.89 -27.31 6.52
N LEU A 107 18.97 -28.63 6.31
CA LEU A 107 20.23 -29.37 6.40
C LEU A 107 21.22 -29.00 5.29
N ALA A 108 20.73 -28.79 4.06
CA ALA A 108 21.59 -28.53 2.90
C ALA A 108 22.01 -27.06 2.76
N THR A 109 21.16 -26.10 3.14
CA THR A 109 21.36 -24.67 2.86
C THR A 109 21.24 -23.78 4.09
N GLY A 110 20.91 -24.33 5.26
CA GLY A 110 20.67 -23.55 6.48
C GLY A 110 19.41 -22.67 6.44
N ARG A 111 18.51 -22.90 5.46
CA ARG A 111 17.36 -22.03 5.17
C ARG A 111 16.20 -22.90 4.66
N PRO A 112 14.95 -22.67 5.14
CA PRO A 112 13.83 -23.53 4.76
C PRO A 112 13.45 -23.35 3.29
N LEU A 113 12.75 -24.33 2.72
CA LEU A 113 12.16 -24.18 1.38
C LEU A 113 10.92 -23.28 1.43
N ILE A 114 10.05 -23.51 2.42
CA ILE A 114 8.79 -22.80 2.62
C ILE A 114 8.72 -22.30 4.06
N GLY A 115 8.45 -21.03 4.26
CA GLY A 115 8.23 -20.44 5.59
C GLY A 115 8.71 -19.01 5.66
N ASN A 116 8.15 -18.22 6.57
CA ASN A 116 8.61 -16.84 6.77
C ASN A 116 9.93 -16.82 7.55
N GLY A 117 10.69 -15.75 7.34
CA GLY A 117 11.87 -15.47 8.15
C GLY A 117 11.48 -15.08 9.57
N ALA A 118 12.31 -15.43 10.54
CA ALA A 118 12.10 -15.01 11.93
C ALA A 118 12.32 -13.50 12.09
N ASP A 119 11.45 -12.82 12.84
CA ASP A 119 11.64 -11.40 13.12
C ASP A 119 12.83 -11.19 14.06
N GLY A 120 13.55 -10.08 13.88
CA GLY A 120 14.59 -9.65 14.80
C GLY A 120 14.00 -9.27 16.16
N ALA A 121 14.68 -9.63 17.24
CA ALA A 121 14.20 -9.34 18.59
C ALA A 121 14.06 -7.83 18.82
N PRO A 122 12.91 -7.33 19.31
CA PRO A 122 12.72 -5.92 19.62
C PRO A 122 13.76 -5.39 20.63
N GLY A 123 14.19 -4.14 20.46
CA GLY A 123 15.20 -3.50 21.31
C GLY A 123 16.65 -3.97 21.07
N THR A 124 16.90 -4.93 20.18
CA THR A 124 18.26 -5.43 19.94
C THR A 124 18.92 -4.87 18.69
N GLY A 125 18.13 -4.31 17.76
CA GLY A 125 18.60 -3.99 16.42
C GLY A 125 18.94 -5.23 15.57
N ALA A 126 18.53 -6.43 15.98
CA ALA A 126 18.81 -7.66 15.25
C ALA A 126 18.14 -7.66 13.87
N ALA A 127 18.83 -8.19 12.87
CA ALA A 127 18.26 -8.34 11.54
C ALA A 127 17.14 -9.39 11.53
N GLY A 128 16.14 -9.17 10.69
CA GLY A 128 15.14 -10.17 10.36
C GLY A 128 15.76 -11.31 9.54
N GLY A 129 15.37 -12.53 9.83
CA GLY A 129 15.76 -13.72 9.10
C GLY A 129 15.19 -13.73 7.69
N ALA A 130 15.86 -14.44 6.78
CA ALA A 130 15.37 -14.60 5.42
C ALA A 130 14.18 -15.57 5.36
N GLY A 131 13.20 -15.29 4.50
CA GLY A 131 12.10 -16.20 4.17
C GLY A 131 12.59 -17.44 3.43
N GLY A 132 11.74 -18.45 3.27
CA GLY A 132 12.07 -19.70 2.59
C GLY A 132 12.46 -19.50 1.13
N TRP A 133 13.25 -20.42 0.57
CA TRP A 133 13.77 -20.30 -0.80
C TRP A 133 12.68 -20.21 -1.87
N LEU A 134 11.61 -21.00 -1.72
CA LEU A 134 10.52 -21.04 -2.68
C LEU A 134 9.43 -20.03 -2.30
N MET A 135 8.88 -20.16 -1.09
CA MET A 135 7.80 -19.32 -0.60
C MET A 135 8.09 -18.86 0.81
N GLY A 136 8.05 -17.55 1.04
CA GLY A 136 8.22 -17.00 2.37
C GLY A 136 8.55 -15.52 2.36
N ASN A 137 7.90 -14.78 3.23
CA ASN A 137 8.24 -13.39 3.50
C ASN A 137 9.52 -13.33 4.34
N GLY A 138 10.32 -12.29 4.15
CA GLY A 138 11.41 -11.99 5.08
C GLY A 138 10.88 -11.50 6.42
N GLY A 139 11.59 -11.82 7.51
CA GLY A 139 11.26 -11.34 8.85
C GLY A 139 11.53 -9.84 8.99
N ALA A 140 10.77 -9.15 9.84
CA ALA A 140 11.01 -7.77 10.18
C ALA A 140 12.33 -7.61 10.94
N GLY A 141 13.05 -6.51 10.72
CA GLY A 141 14.19 -6.12 11.53
C GLY A 141 13.75 -5.68 12.93
N GLY A 142 14.48 -6.11 13.95
CA GLY A 142 14.25 -5.71 15.34
C GLY A 142 14.49 -4.22 15.53
N SER A 143 13.67 -3.57 16.36
CA SER A 143 13.91 -2.19 16.77
C SER A 143 15.21 -2.08 17.57
N GLY A 144 15.90 -0.94 17.50
CA GLY A 144 17.06 -0.65 18.33
C GLY A 144 16.68 -0.17 19.74
N ALA A 145 17.40 -0.61 20.77
CA ALA A 145 17.42 0.07 22.07
C ALA A 145 18.14 1.43 21.96
N VAL A 146 18.09 2.23 23.03
CA VAL A 146 18.84 3.50 23.12
C VAL A 146 20.29 3.30 22.70
N GLY A 147 20.79 4.09 21.75
CA GLY A 147 22.15 3.92 21.23
C GLY A 147 22.29 2.96 20.05
N VAL A 148 21.25 2.18 19.72
CA VAL A 148 21.33 1.07 18.76
C VAL A 148 20.53 1.38 17.49
N ALA A 149 21.11 1.03 16.34
CA ALA A 149 20.44 1.13 15.04
C ALA A 149 19.27 0.14 14.91
N GLY A 150 18.37 0.43 13.98
CA GLY A 150 17.33 -0.53 13.61
C GLY A 150 17.90 -1.69 12.80
N GLY A 151 17.41 -2.90 13.05
CA GLY A 151 17.84 -4.09 12.31
C GLY A 151 17.36 -4.09 10.87
N ALA A 152 18.13 -4.66 9.95
CA ALA A 152 17.67 -4.81 8.57
C ALA A 152 16.51 -5.82 8.48
N GLY A 153 15.56 -5.59 7.58
CA GLY A 153 14.52 -6.56 7.24
C GLY A 153 15.11 -7.72 6.42
N GLY A 154 14.57 -8.92 6.63
CA GLY A 154 14.98 -10.13 5.93
C GLY A 154 14.54 -10.14 4.47
N ALA A 155 15.30 -10.81 3.61
CA ALA A 155 14.92 -11.02 2.22
C ALA A 155 13.93 -12.19 2.06
N ALA A 156 13.01 -12.09 1.10
CA ALA A 156 12.18 -13.19 0.65
C ALA A 156 12.95 -14.15 -0.30
N GLY A 157 12.31 -15.26 -0.69
CA GLY A 157 12.83 -16.25 -1.64
C GLY A 157 12.43 -15.97 -3.10
N LEU A 158 11.86 -16.96 -3.78
CA LEU A 158 11.30 -16.81 -5.12
C LEU A 158 9.97 -16.05 -5.10
N PHE A 159 9.11 -16.36 -4.14
CA PHE A 159 7.84 -15.68 -3.87
C PHE A 159 7.79 -15.20 -2.41
N GLY A 160 7.34 -13.97 -2.19
CA GLY A 160 7.14 -13.40 -0.85
C GLY A 160 7.60 -11.96 -0.75
N ASN A 161 7.16 -11.22 0.25
CA ASN A 161 7.55 -9.83 0.47
C ASN A 161 8.80 -9.74 1.36
N GLY A 162 9.64 -8.74 1.12
CA GLY A 162 10.75 -8.43 1.99
C GLY A 162 10.27 -7.92 3.35
N GLY A 163 11.02 -8.22 4.40
CA GLY A 163 10.72 -7.77 5.75
C GLY A 163 10.94 -6.27 5.91
N ALA A 164 10.16 -5.61 6.76
CA ALA A 164 10.39 -4.20 7.08
C ALA A 164 11.70 -4.03 7.86
N GLY A 165 12.40 -2.92 7.66
CA GLY A 165 13.53 -2.51 8.48
C GLY A 165 13.06 -2.04 9.86
N GLY A 166 13.83 -2.39 10.89
CA GLY A 166 13.57 -1.98 12.27
C GLY A 166 13.79 -0.48 12.48
N THR A 167 13.02 0.10 13.40
CA THR A 167 13.24 1.50 13.81
C THR A 167 14.49 1.60 14.68
N ALA A 168 15.25 2.68 14.54
CA ALA A 168 16.40 2.92 15.42
C ALA A 168 15.96 3.31 16.84
N GLY A 169 16.83 3.09 17.81
CA GLY A 169 16.62 3.58 19.17
C GLY A 169 16.82 5.08 19.31
N ASN A 170 16.11 5.66 20.27
CA ASN A 170 16.15 7.09 20.55
C ASN A 170 17.45 7.52 21.27
N SER A 171 17.71 8.83 21.23
CA SER A 171 18.77 9.55 21.95
C SER A 171 20.19 9.39 21.42
N SER A 172 20.36 8.94 20.18
CA SER A 172 21.69 8.64 19.62
C SER A 172 21.84 8.86 18.11
N ALA A 173 20.87 9.53 17.45
CA ALA A 173 20.90 9.81 16.01
C ALA A 173 21.19 8.55 15.15
N GLN A 174 20.71 7.39 15.60
CA GLN A 174 21.03 6.11 14.96
C GLN A 174 20.18 5.89 13.70
N PRO A 175 20.73 5.19 12.69
CA PRO A 175 20.00 4.94 11.46
C PRO A 175 18.91 3.87 11.66
N GLY A 176 17.81 4.04 10.95
CA GLY A 176 16.80 2.98 10.79
C GLY A 176 17.33 1.86 9.91
N GLY A 177 16.83 0.65 10.12
CA GLY A 177 17.23 -0.53 9.36
C GLY A 177 16.74 -0.49 7.92
N ALA A 178 17.51 -1.04 6.98
CA ALA A 178 17.05 -1.17 5.60
C ALA A 178 15.90 -2.19 5.49
N GLY A 179 14.95 -1.97 4.58
CA GLY A 179 13.95 -2.96 4.21
C GLY A 179 14.56 -4.12 3.43
N GLY A 180 14.03 -5.31 3.63
CA GLY A 180 14.47 -6.53 2.96
C GLY A 180 14.01 -6.60 1.51
N ALA A 181 14.71 -7.37 0.67
CA ALA A 181 14.30 -7.58 -0.71
C ALA A 181 13.04 -8.46 -0.80
N GLY A 182 12.13 -8.10 -1.70
CA GLY A 182 11.01 -8.92 -2.14
C GLY A 182 11.47 -10.14 -2.94
N GLY A 183 10.55 -11.08 -3.12
CA GLY A 183 10.83 -12.36 -3.76
C GLY A 183 11.18 -12.17 -5.22
N LEU A 184 12.12 -12.97 -5.74
CA LEU A 184 12.73 -12.75 -7.06
C LEU A 184 11.72 -12.61 -8.21
N LEU A 185 10.62 -13.36 -8.17
CA LEU A 185 9.59 -13.32 -9.21
C LEU A 185 8.43 -12.40 -8.81
N PHE A 186 7.81 -12.67 -7.66
CA PHE A 186 6.73 -11.85 -7.11
C PHE A 186 7.01 -11.55 -5.63
N GLY A 187 6.92 -10.27 -5.29
CA GLY A 187 7.16 -9.81 -3.93
C GLY A 187 7.54 -8.34 -3.86
N ARG A 188 6.89 -7.59 -2.97
CA ARG A 188 7.27 -6.21 -2.70
C ARG A 188 8.51 -6.16 -1.82
N GLY A 189 9.35 -5.16 -2.05
CA GLY A 189 10.42 -4.82 -1.12
C GLY A 189 9.87 -4.33 0.21
N GLY A 190 10.55 -4.64 1.30
CA GLY A 190 10.19 -4.18 2.64
C GLY A 190 10.42 -2.68 2.80
N ALA A 191 9.60 -2.01 3.61
CA ALA A 191 9.83 -0.60 3.93
C ALA A 191 11.10 -0.44 4.78
N GLY A 192 11.81 0.68 4.62
CA GLY A 192 12.91 1.06 5.50
C GLY A 192 12.42 1.53 6.87
N GLY A 193 13.21 1.28 7.91
CA GLY A 193 12.91 1.66 9.28
C GLY A 193 13.17 3.15 9.55
N ALA A 194 12.46 3.72 10.52
CA ALA A 194 12.66 5.11 10.91
C ALA A 194 14.01 5.32 11.60
N GLY A 195 14.64 6.47 11.32
CA GLY A 195 15.82 6.93 12.05
C GLY A 195 15.49 7.36 13.48
N GLY A 196 16.44 7.19 14.39
CA GLY A 196 16.26 7.47 15.81
C GLY A 196 16.30 8.96 16.12
N PHE A 197 15.58 9.38 17.16
CA PHE A 197 15.74 10.71 17.72
C PHE A 197 17.21 10.93 18.18
N GLY A 198 17.76 12.11 18.00
CA GLY A 198 19.04 12.48 18.59
C GLY A 198 19.03 13.91 19.11
N GLY A 199 19.99 14.23 19.99
CA GLY A 199 20.11 15.56 20.59
C GLY A 199 20.29 16.63 19.52
N ALA A 200 21.49 16.78 18.96
CA ALA A 200 21.77 17.80 17.95
C ALA A 200 21.31 17.41 16.53
N LEU A 201 21.41 16.12 16.18
CA LEU A 201 21.09 15.57 14.87
C LEU A 201 20.11 14.41 15.01
N GLY A 202 19.17 14.28 14.09
CA GLY A 202 18.33 13.09 13.97
C GLY A 202 19.01 12.00 13.12
N GLY A 203 18.69 10.73 13.41
CA GLY A 203 19.23 9.60 12.66
C GLY A 203 18.61 9.47 11.27
N THR A 204 19.33 8.89 10.32
CA THR A 204 18.79 8.70 8.96
C THR A 204 17.75 7.58 8.91
N GLY A 205 16.72 7.73 8.08
CA GLY A 205 15.82 6.63 7.77
C GLY A 205 16.54 5.52 7.00
N GLY A 206 16.11 4.28 7.15
CA GLY A 206 16.62 3.13 6.42
C GLY A 206 16.12 3.13 4.97
N ALA A 207 16.92 2.62 4.04
CA ALA A 207 16.48 2.48 2.65
C ALA A 207 15.33 1.46 2.53
N GLY A 208 14.45 1.65 1.53
CA GLY A 208 13.47 0.64 1.16
C GLY A 208 14.14 -0.55 0.46
N GLY A 209 13.57 -1.74 0.59
CA GLY A 209 14.03 -2.95 -0.07
C GLY A 209 13.67 -2.98 -1.55
N ALA A 210 14.44 -3.71 -2.35
CA ALA A 210 14.10 -3.93 -3.76
C ALA A 210 12.88 -4.86 -3.91
N GLY A 211 12.02 -4.61 -4.89
CA GLY A 211 10.97 -5.55 -5.29
C GLY A 211 11.49 -6.69 -6.16
N GLY A 212 10.66 -7.71 -6.36
CA GLY A 212 10.86 -8.76 -7.35
C GLY A 212 10.67 -8.30 -8.80
N LEU A 213 10.87 -9.19 -9.77
CA LEU A 213 10.67 -8.91 -11.19
C LEU A 213 9.30 -8.29 -11.50
N PHE A 214 8.25 -8.77 -10.82
CA PHE A 214 6.89 -8.25 -10.90
C PHE A 214 6.42 -7.55 -9.62
N GLY A 215 7.35 -7.22 -8.72
CA GLY A 215 7.08 -6.58 -7.44
C GLY A 215 7.58 -5.14 -7.40
N THR A 216 6.95 -4.32 -6.58
CA THR A 216 7.38 -2.93 -6.36
C THR A 216 8.45 -2.85 -5.27
N GLY A 217 9.30 -1.84 -5.30
CA GLY A 217 10.22 -1.53 -4.21
C GLY A 217 9.48 -1.13 -2.93
N GLY A 218 10.21 -1.17 -1.83
CA GLY A 218 9.77 -0.65 -0.54
C GLY A 218 9.98 0.85 -0.44
N ALA A 219 9.12 1.51 0.33
CA ALA A 219 9.32 2.91 0.70
C ALA A 219 10.56 3.05 1.61
N GLY A 220 11.26 4.17 1.49
CA GLY A 220 12.31 4.53 2.44
C GLY A 220 11.73 4.93 3.80
N GLY A 221 12.49 4.71 4.86
CA GLY A 221 12.13 5.07 6.22
C GLY A 221 12.22 6.58 6.44
N VAL A 222 11.39 7.11 7.34
CA VAL A 222 11.48 8.52 7.72
C VAL A 222 12.76 8.80 8.52
N GLY A 223 13.35 9.98 8.34
CA GLY A 223 14.46 10.44 9.18
C GLY A 223 13.99 10.76 10.60
N GLY A 224 14.88 10.54 11.58
CA GLY A 224 14.64 10.84 12.98
C GLY A 224 14.66 12.32 13.28
N LEU A 225 14.02 12.73 14.38
CA LEU A 225 14.00 14.13 14.82
C LEU A 225 15.32 14.49 15.53
N GLY A 226 15.77 15.74 15.36
CA GLY A 226 16.91 16.32 16.08
C GLY A 226 16.64 17.77 16.43
N THR A 227 17.12 18.25 17.59
CA THR A 227 16.85 19.63 18.06
C THR A 227 17.56 20.68 17.21
N GLY A 228 18.67 20.32 16.57
CA GLY A 228 19.38 21.16 15.60
C GLY A 228 18.95 20.90 14.16
N LYS A 229 19.07 19.65 13.69
CA LYS A 229 18.67 19.24 12.34
C LYS A 229 18.08 17.83 12.33
N GLY A 230 16.94 17.66 11.66
CA GLY A 230 16.34 16.34 11.42
C GLY A 230 17.23 15.44 10.56
N GLY A 231 17.11 14.13 10.77
CA GLY A 231 17.76 13.12 9.95
C GLY A 231 17.15 13.08 8.55
N THR A 232 17.96 12.70 7.57
CA THR A 232 17.50 12.49 6.19
C THR A 232 16.62 11.26 6.12
N GLY A 233 15.57 11.31 5.29
CA GLY A 233 14.80 10.11 4.94
C GLY A 233 15.69 9.07 4.25
N GLY A 234 15.36 7.80 4.45
CA GLY A 234 15.94 6.70 3.70
C GLY A 234 15.44 6.71 2.26
N ILE A 235 16.27 6.21 1.35
CA ILE A 235 15.98 6.22 -0.08
C ILE A 235 14.96 5.13 -0.38
N GLY A 236 13.80 5.52 -0.94
CA GLY A 236 12.79 4.60 -1.49
C GLY A 236 12.83 4.55 -3.02
N GLU A 237 12.00 3.70 -3.63
CA GLU A 237 11.87 3.64 -5.09
C GLU A 237 11.48 5.01 -5.71
N ALA A 238 10.67 5.81 -4.99
CA ALA A 238 10.27 7.16 -5.41
C ALA A 238 11.44 8.16 -5.53
N ASP A 239 12.54 7.97 -4.81
CA ASP A 239 13.74 8.83 -4.87
C ASP A 239 14.66 8.46 -6.06
N ALA A 240 14.35 7.38 -6.78
CA ALA A 240 15.13 6.92 -7.91
C ALA A 240 15.06 7.88 -9.10
N LEU A 241 13.92 8.57 -9.30
CA LEU A 241 13.77 9.50 -10.42
C LEU A 241 14.72 10.70 -10.30
N ASP A 242 14.90 11.25 -9.10
CA ASP A 242 15.78 12.40 -8.91
C ASP A 242 17.25 12.05 -9.11
N ARG A 243 17.66 10.81 -8.79
CA ARG A 243 18.98 10.30 -9.17
C ARG A 243 19.12 10.02 -10.66
N ALA A 244 18.04 9.59 -11.33
CA ALA A 244 18.04 9.33 -12.77
C ALA A 244 17.98 10.63 -13.59
N ARG A 245 17.48 11.72 -13.01
CA ARG A 245 17.22 12.99 -13.69
C ARG A 245 18.42 13.55 -14.48
N PRO A 246 19.67 13.61 -13.95
CA PRO A 246 20.83 14.08 -14.71
C PRO A 246 21.17 13.19 -15.92
N VAL A 247 20.76 11.93 -15.91
CA VAL A 247 20.94 11.00 -17.04
C VAL A 247 19.82 11.17 -18.06
N LEU A 248 18.58 11.40 -17.61
CA LEU A 248 17.40 11.51 -18.48
C LEU A 248 17.30 12.86 -19.20
N GLU A 249 17.67 13.97 -18.54
CA GLU A 249 17.51 15.33 -19.06
C GLU A 249 18.23 15.59 -20.39
N PRO A 250 19.48 15.11 -20.61
CA PRO A 250 20.14 15.29 -21.91
C PRO A 250 19.45 14.57 -23.08
N MET A 251 18.62 13.56 -22.82
CA MET A 251 17.94 12.74 -23.84
C MET A 251 16.47 13.13 -24.05
N ALA A 252 15.88 13.92 -23.15
CA ALA A 252 14.44 14.13 -23.10
C ALA A 252 14.08 15.61 -23.08
N GLY A 253 13.17 16.01 -23.97
CA GLY A 253 12.56 17.35 -23.91
C GLY A 253 11.61 17.54 -22.71
N LYS A 254 11.17 16.44 -22.08
CA LYS A 254 10.29 16.46 -20.89
C LYS A 254 10.43 15.17 -20.10
N VAL A 255 10.50 15.28 -18.77
CA VAL A 255 10.51 14.14 -17.83
C VAL A 255 9.35 14.32 -16.85
N ILE A 256 8.42 13.37 -16.80
CA ILE A 256 7.22 13.41 -15.94
C ILE A 256 7.26 12.19 -15.00
N HIS A 257 7.09 12.42 -13.69
CA HIS A 257 6.91 11.35 -12.71
C HIS A 257 5.45 10.88 -12.71
N CYS A 258 5.21 9.64 -13.14
CA CYS A 258 3.84 9.11 -13.28
C CYS A 258 3.33 8.35 -12.04
N GLY A 259 4.17 8.12 -11.03
CA GLY A 259 3.87 7.32 -9.84
C GLY A 259 4.86 6.17 -9.64
N ASP A 260 4.44 5.15 -8.91
CA ASP A 260 5.24 3.96 -8.58
C ASP A 260 5.68 3.15 -9.83
N ALA A 261 6.48 2.10 -9.63
CA ALA A 261 6.90 1.18 -10.69
C ALA A 261 5.73 0.77 -11.62
N GLY A 262 5.96 0.85 -12.92
CA GLY A 262 4.96 0.53 -13.94
C GLY A 262 4.00 1.68 -14.28
N ALA A 263 3.86 2.71 -13.45
CA ALA A 263 2.96 3.84 -13.73
C ALA A 263 3.36 4.61 -14.99
N GLY A 264 4.65 4.68 -15.32
CA GLY A 264 5.12 5.26 -16.59
C GLY A 264 4.65 4.47 -17.82
N GLN A 265 4.64 3.13 -17.73
CA GLN A 265 4.11 2.28 -18.80
C GLN A 265 2.59 2.41 -18.90
N ALA A 266 1.89 2.39 -17.76
CA ALA A 266 0.45 2.59 -17.69
C ALA A 266 0.03 3.93 -18.32
N ALA A 267 0.71 5.02 -17.97
CA ALA A 267 0.46 6.34 -18.57
C ALA A 267 0.67 6.32 -20.09
N LYS A 268 1.74 5.67 -20.57
CA LYS A 268 2.05 5.58 -21.99
C LYS A 268 1.02 4.77 -22.77
N VAL A 269 0.61 3.59 -22.29
CA VAL A 269 -0.39 2.77 -22.98
C VAL A 269 -1.76 3.45 -23.00
N CYS A 270 -2.15 4.13 -21.92
CA CYS A 270 -3.39 4.91 -21.89
C CYS A 270 -3.35 6.07 -22.91
N ASN A 271 -2.25 6.82 -22.96
CA ASN A 271 -2.08 7.92 -23.92
C ASN A 271 -2.13 7.40 -25.36
N ASN A 272 -1.41 6.33 -25.68
CA ASN A 272 -1.34 5.81 -27.05
C ASN A 272 -2.65 5.14 -27.48
N MET A 273 -3.41 4.55 -26.55
CA MET A 273 -4.77 4.07 -26.82
C MET A 273 -5.72 5.22 -27.19
N VAL A 274 -5.69 6.33 -26.44
CA VAL A 274 -6.48 7.53 -26.76
C VAL A 274 -6.07 8.10 -28.13
N LEU A 275 -4.76 8.20 -28.38
CA LEU A 275 -4.22 8.70 -29.65
C LEU A 275 -4.68 7.85 -30.85
N ALA A 276 -4.69 6.52 -30.73
CA ALA A 276 -5.15 5.63 -31.77
C ALA A 276 -6.63 5.86 -32.12
N VAL A 277 -7.49 5.96 -31.10
CA VAL A 277 -8.92 6.25 -31.28
C VAL A 277 -9.11 7.61 -31.96
N GLN A 278 -8.39 8.64 -31.51
CA GLN A 278 -8.46 9.98 -32.09
C GLN A 278 -8.02 9.99 -33.56
N GLN A 279 -6.94 9.28 -33.92
CA GLN A 279 -6.44 9.26 -35.29
C GLN A 279 -7.43 8.58 -36.25
N ILE A 280 -8.08 7.51 -35.82
CA ILE A 280 -9.15 6.85 -36.58
C ILE A 280 -10.34 7.81 -36.73
N ALA A 281 -10.83 8.41 -35.63
CA ALA A 281 -11.97 9.32 -35.66
C ALA A 281 -11.73 10.55 -36.57
N ILE A 282 -10.52 11.11 -36.56
CA ILE A 282 -10.13 12.18 -37.49
C ILE A 282 -10.13 11.67 -38.94
N GLY A 283 -9.61 10.47 -39.18
CA GLY A 283 -9.68 9.82 -40.51
C GLY A 283 -11.11 9.65 -41.01
N GLU A 284 -12.01 9.17 -40.16
CA GLU A 284 -13.45 9.03 -40.45
C GLU A 284 -14.09 10.37 -40.78
N ALA A 285 -13.80 11.42 -40.00
CA ALA A 285 -14.33 12.76 -40.22
C ALA A 285 -13.89 13.35 -41.57
N PHE A 286 -12.62 13.19 -41.95
CA PHE A 286 -12.12 13.65 -43.25
C PHE A 286 -12.75 12.89 -44.42
N VAL A 287 -12.85 11.55 -44.34
CA VAL A 287 -13.49 10.75 -45.40
C VAL A 287 -14.98 11.08 -45.52
N LEU A 288 -15.67 11.33 -44.41
CA LEU A 288 -17.06 11.79 -44.43
C LEU A 288 -17.19 13.17 -45.08
N ALA A 289 -16.32 14.12 -44.73
CA ALA A 289 -16.30 15.45 -45.34
C ALA A 289 -16.04 15.40 -46.85
N GLU A 290 -15.13 14.54 -47.32
CA GLU A 290 -14.91 14.28 -48.74
C GLU A 290 -16.21 13.83 -49.43
N LYS A 291 -16.93 12.86 -48.84
CA LYS A 291 -18.22 12.36 -49.36
C LYS A 291 -19.34 13.41 -49.33
N LEU A 292 -19.28 14.36 -48.40
CA LEU A 292 -20.22 15.48 -48.29
C LEU A 292 -19.84 16.69 -49.18
N GLY A 293 -18.71 16.62 -49.90
CA GLY A 293 -18.24 17.71 -50.77
C GLY A 293 -17.60 18.88 -50.02
N LEU A 294 -17.19 18.69 -48.76
CA LEU A 294 -16.46 19.69 -47.99
C LEU A 294 -14.95 19.57 -48.28
N SER A 295 -14.29 20.71 -48.48
CA SER A 295 -12.84 20.71 -48.68
C SER A 295 -12.10 20.29 -47.42
N ALA A 296 -10.99 19.55 -47.58
CA ALA A 296 -10.13 19.16 -46.46
C ALA A 296 -9.65 20.37 -45.64
N GLN A 297 -9.30 21.48 -46.29
CA GLN A 297 -8.87 22.70 -45.61
C GLN A 297 -9.99 23.29 -44.75
N SER A 298 -11.21 23.36 -45.29
CA SER A 298 -12.36 23.88 -44.53
C SER A 298 -12.67 23.04 -43.30
N LEU A 299 -12.63 21.71 -43.40
CA LEU A 299 -12.82 20.85 -42.23
C LEU A 299 -11.69 21.04 -41.21
N PHE A 300 -10.44 21.09 -41.67
CA PHE A 300 -9.28 21.30 -40.82
C PHE A 300 -9.40 22.60 -40.01
N ASP A 301 -9.74 23.72 -40.67
CA ASP A 301 -9.89 25.03 -40.01
C ASP A 301 -11.00 24.99 -38.96
N VAL A 302 -12.12 24.30 -39.24
CA VAL A 302 -13.24 24.15 -38.30
C VAL A 302 -12.85 23.28 -37.10
N ILE A 303 -12.30 22.09 -37.32
CA ILE A 303 -11.97 21.17 -36.22
C ILE A 303 -10.91 21.77 -35.31
N THR A 304 -9.86 22.37 -35.88
CA THR A 304 -8.75 22.94 -35.09
C THR A 304 -9.16 24.18 -34.28
N GLY A 305 -10.19 24.91 -34.73
CA GLY A 305 -10.83 25.99 -33.99
C GLY A 305 -11.94 25.56 -33.03
N ALA A 306 -12.27 24.27 -32.94
CA ALA A 306 -13.41 23.75 -32.18
C ALA A 306 -13.02 22.63 -31.19
N THR A 307 -14.02 22.02 -30.56
CA THR A 307 -13.85 20.99 -29.52
C THR A 307 -13.31 19.65 -30.05
N GLY A 308 -13.31 19.44 -31.36
CA GLY A 308 -12.72 18.26 -31.99
C GLY A 308 -11.19 18.33 -32.12
N ASN A 309 -10.58 19.46 -31.76
CA ASN A 309 -9.14 19.64 -31.92
C ASN A 309 -8.34 18.66 -31.07
N CYS A 310 -7.37 18.00 -31.70
CA CYS A 310 -6.44 17.08 -31.05
C CYS A 310 -5.16 16.94 -31.91
N TRP A 311 -4.11 16.35 -31.34
CA TRP A 311 -2.81 16.24 -32.03
C TRP A 311 -2.89 15.51 -33.37
N ALA A 312 -3.79 14.52 -33.47
CA ALA A 312 -4.06 13.75 -34.68
C ALA A 312 -4.53 14.60 -35.88
N VAL A 313 -5.08 15.80 -35.66
CA VAL A 313 -5.45 16.74 -36.73
C VAL A 313 -4.47 17.90 -36.85
N HIS A 314 -4.17 18.61 -35.76
CA HIS A 314 -3.39 19.86 -35.85
C HIS A 314 -1.90 19.64 -36.10
N THR A 315 -1.38 18.42 -35.90
CA THR A 315 0.02 18.06 -36.18
C THR A 315 0.13 16.87 -37.12
N ASN A 316 -0.69 15.84 -36.93
CA ASN A 316 -0.61 14.60 -37.71
C ASN A 316 -1.77 14.41 -38.70
N CYS A 317 -2.21 15.53 -39.32
CA CYS A 317 -3.35 15.55 -40.23
C CYS A 317 -3.25 14.41 -41.28
N PRO A 318 -4.25 13.51 -41.38
CA PRO A 318 -4.18 12.31 -42.22
C PRO A 318 -4.48 12.58 -43.70
N VAL A 319 -4.71 13.83 -44.09
CA VAL A 319 -4.88 14.24 -45.49
C VAL A 319 -3.79 15.24 -45.88
N PRO A 320 -3.25 15.17 -47.12
CA PRO A 320 -2.23 16.09 -47.58
C PRO A 320 -2.79 17.52 -47.74
N GLY A 321 -1.95 18.53 -47.50
CA GLY A 321 -2.29 19.95 -47.64
C GLY A 321 -2.29 20.72 -46.30
N PRO A 322 -3.30 20.55 -45.42
CA PRO A 322 -3.52 21.46 -44.30
C PRO A 322 -2.36 21.57 -43.30
N VAL A 323 -1.62 20.48 -43.11
CA VAL A 323 -0.39 20.47 -42.30
C VAL A 323 0.76 19.96 -43.17
N PRO A 324 1.55 20.84 -43.81
CA PRO A 324 2.57 20.43 -44.79
C PRO A 324 3.66 19.49 -44.24
N THR A 325 3.88 19.51 -42.92
CA THR A 325 4.85 18.66 -42.24
C THR A 325 4.28 17.29 -41.83
N SER A 326 2.98 17.03 -42.02
CA SER A 326 2.39 15.76 -41.63
C SER A 326 2.81 14.63 -42.58
N PRO A 327 2.86 13.36 -42.10
CA PRO A 327 3.22 12.19 -42.90
C PRO A 327 2.39 12.02 -44.18
N ALA A 328 1.13 12.46 -44.19
CA ALA A 328 0.25 12.37 -45.36
C ALA A 328 0.79 13.10 -46.60
N ASN A 329 1.67 14.10 -46.43
CA ASN A 329 2.32 14.83 -47.53
C ASN A 329 3.60 14.15 -48.06
N ASN A 330 4.03 13.05 -47.45
CA ASN A 330 5.28 12.36 -47.77
C ASN A 330 5.05 10.84 -47.81
N ASP A 331 4.01 10.43 -48.52
CA ASP A 331 3.62 9.03 -48.74
C ASP A 331 3.42 8.23 -47.45
N PHE A 332 3.03 8.90 -46.36
CA PHE A 332 2.96 8.34 -45.02
C PHE A 332 4.27 7.68 -44.56
N LYS A 333 5.43 8.20 -44.96
CA LYS A 333 6.70 7.83 -44.33
C LYS A 333 6.60 8.11 -42.83
N PRO A 334 6.98 7.16 -41.97
CA PRO A 334 6.58 7.17 -40.58
C PRO A 334 7.23 8.31 -39.79
N GLY A 335 6.40 9.09 -39.10
CA GLY A 335 6.81 9.73 -37.85
C GLY A 335 6.63 8.74 -36.70
N PHE A 336 5.50 8.04 -36.69
CA PHE A 336 5.22 6.92 -35.79
C PHE A 336 4.59 5.74 -36.57
N ALA A 337 5.36 4.66 -36.74
CA ALA A 337 4.98 3.54 -37.59
C ALA A 337 3.75 2.78 -37.07
N ALA A 338 2.91 2.29 -37.98
CA ALA A 338 1.73 1.49 -37.67
C ALA A 338 2.06 0.22 -36.89
N ALA A 339 3.20 -0.43 -37.18
CA ALA A 339 3.67 -1.58 -36.39
C ALA A 339 3.93 -1.22 -34.91
N LEU A 340 4.43 -0.01 -34.63
CA LEU A 340 4.66 0.46 -33.27
C LEU A 340 3.34 0.81 -32.57
N MET A 341 2.41 1.45 -33.28
CA MET A 341 1.06 1.70 -32.75
C MET A 341 0.34 0.38 -32.42
N ASN A 342 0.41 -0.61 -33.32
CA ASN A 342 -0.17 -1.93 -33.08
C ASN A 342 0.46 -2.62 -31.85
N LYS A 343 1.78 -2.52 -31.68
CA LYS A 343 2.46 -3.02 -30.49
C LYS A 343 1.93 -2.35 -29.21
N ASP A 344 1.85 -1.01 -29.20
CA ASP A 344 1.41 -0.27 -28.02
C ASP A 344 -0.06 -0.54 -27.68
N LEU A 345 -0.91 -0.74 -28.69
CA LEU A 345 -2.31 -1.19 -28.51
C LEU A 345 -2.39 -2.63 -27.99
N GLY A 346 -1.49 -3.52 -28.41
CA GLY A 346 -1.37 -4.85 -27.82
C GLY A 346 -1.11 -4.79 -26.31
N LEU A 347 -0.15 -3.96 -25.89
CA LEU A 347 0.13 -3.72 -24.46
C LEU A 347 -1.07 -3.09 -23.73
N ALA A 348 -1.81 -2.19 -24.39
CA ALA A 348 -3.02 -1.62 -23.83
C ALA A 348 -4.11 -2.70 -23.64
N MET A 349 -4.26 -3.64 -24.58
CA MET A 349 -5.22 -4.74 -24.46
C MET A 349 -4.83 -5.74 -23.37
N ASP A 350 -3.53 -6.01 -23.19
CA ASP A 350 -3.04 -6.81 -22.05
C ASP A 350 -3.37 -6.13 -20.72
N ALA A 351 -3.25 -4.79 -20.64
CA ALA A 351 -3.62 -4.01 -19.46
C ALA A 351 -5.15 -4.00 -19.22
N VAL A 352 -5.96 -3.90 -20.27
CA VAL A 352 -7.42 -3.99 -20.20
C VAL A 352 -7.85 -5.37 -19.68
N ALA A 353 -7.29 -6.45 -20.23
CA ALA A 353 -7.60 -7.82 -19.82
C ALA A 353 -7.19 -8.10 -18.37
N SER A 354 -5.99 -7.67 -17.96
CA SER A 354 -5.50 -7.90 -16.59
C SER A 354 -6.26 -7.10 -15.52
N THR A 355 -6.83 -5.95 -15.86
CA THR A 355 -7.59 -5.11 -14.91
C THR A 355 -9.09 -5.36 -14.93
N GLY A 356 -9.62 -6.04 -15.95
CA GLY A 356 -11.06 -6.19 -16.16
C GLY A 356 -11.76 -4.88 -16.57
N SER A 357 -11.00 -3.91 -17.08
CA SER A 357 -11.52 -2.61 -17.49
C SER A 357 -12.36 -2.71 -18.77
N ALA A 358 -13.37 -1.85 -18.93
CA ALA A 358 -14.13 -1.75 -20.17
C ALA A 358 -13.55 -0.64 -21.07
N ALA A 359 -12.99 -1.01 -22.23
CA ALA A 359 -12.38 -0.07 -23.18
C ALA A 359 -12.87 -0.27 -24.62
N PRO A 360 -14.19 -0.17 -24.90
CA PRO A 360 -14.77 -0.59 -26.18
C PRO A 360 -14.16 0.10 -27.41
N LEU A 361 -13.92 1.42 -27.35
CA LEU A 361 -13.31 2.15 -28.46
C LEU A 361 -11.83 1.79 -28.64
N GLY A 362 -11.10 1.60 -27.54
CA GLY A 362 -9.70 1.20 -27.56
C GLY A 362 -9.52 -0.20 -28.14
N SER A 363 -10.37 -1.15 -27.74
CA SER A 363 -10.38 -2.51 -28.29
C SER A 363 -10.70 -2.53 -29.78
N HIS A 364 -11.68 -1.74 -30.22
CA HIS A 364 -11.99 -1.62 -31.65
C HIS A 364 -10.83 -0.99 -32.43
N ALA A 365 -10.19 0.05 -31.88
CA ALA A 365 -9.00 0.65 -32.48
C ALA A 365 -7.85 -0.35 -32.59
N ALA A 366 -7.65 -1.21 -31.59
CA ALA A 366 -6.65 -2.29 -31.62
C ALA A 366 -6.92 -3.28 -32.76
N GLU A 367 -8.18 -3.68 -32.99
CA GLU A 367 -8.54 -4.55 -34.12
C GLU A 367 -8.28 -3.89 -35.48
N ILE A 368 -8.62 -2.61 -35.62
CA ILE A 368 -8.35 -1.83 -36.85
C ILE A 368 -6.86 -1.77 -37.12
N TYR A 369 -6.06 -1.39 -36.12
CA TYR A 369 -4.61 -1.27 -36.29
C TYR A 369 -3.90 -2.61 -36.47
N ALA A 370 -4.39 -3.70 -35.87
CA ALA A 370 -3.88 -5.04 -36.12
C ALA A 370 -4.10 -5.46 -37.59
N LYS A 371 -5.30 -5.20 -38.14
CA LYS A 371 -5.60 -5.44 -39.56
C LYS A 371 -4.75 -4.56 -40.46
N PHE A 372 -4.62 -3.27 -40.14
CA PHE A 372 -3.86 -2.32 -40.94
C PHE A 372 -2.36 -2.65 -40.97
N ALA A 373 -1.77 -2.93 -39.80
CA ALA A 373 -0.34 -3.25 -39.66
C ALA A 373 0.05 -4.58 -40.33
N ALA A 374 -0.90 -5.49 -40.58
CA ALA A 374 -0.62 -6.72 -41.33
C ALA A 374 -0.20 -6.46 -42.78
N SER A 375 -0.65 -5.35 -43.38
CA SER A 375 -0.33 -4.98 -44.77
C SER A 375 0.53 -3.72 -44.89
N HIS A 376 0.50 -2.84 -43.88
CA HIS A 376 1.19 -1.55 -43.92
C HIS A 376 1.99 -1.27 -42.62
N PRO A 377 2.85 -2.19 -42.15
CA PRO A 377 3.54 -2.04 -40.87
C PRO A 377 4.51 -0.85 -40.83
N ASP A 378 5.04 -0.46 -41.98
CA ASP A 378 6.10 0.53 -42.19
C ASP A 378 5.57 1.94 -42.47
N LYS A 379 4.28 2.10 -42.75
CA LYS A 379 3.64 3.42 -42.90
C LYS A 379 3.37 4.07 -41.55
N ASP A 380 3.24 5.39 -41.54
CA ASP A 380 2.73 6.13 -40.41
C ASP A 380 1.33 5.65 -40.01
N PHE A 381 1.03 5.62 -38.71
CA PHE A 381 -0.27 5.17 -38.20
C PHE A 381 -1.46 6.03 -38.68
N SER A 382 -1.23 7.27 -39.13
CA SER A 382 -2.25 8.10 -39.79
C SER A 382 -2.73 7.55 -41.13
N ALA A 383 -1.96 6.67 -41.78
CA ALA A 383 -2.32 6.00 -43.02
C ALA A 383 -3.52 5.05 -42.88
N VAL A 384 -4.02 4.80 -41.66
CA VAL A 384 -5.26 4.05 -41.42
C VAL A 384 -6.46 4.65 -42.17
N ILE A 385 -6.43 5.94 -42.50
CA ILE A 385 -7.44 6.59 -43.34
C ILE A 385 -7.62 5.90 -44.71
N GLU A 386 -6.57 5.31 -45.26
CA GLU A 386 -6.61 4.58 -46.53
C GLU A 386 -7.52 3.35 -46.44
N LEU A 387 -7.58 2.70 -45.26
CA LEU A 387 -8.47 1.58 -45.01
C LEU A 387 -9.94 2.03 -44.98
N LEU A 388 -10.21 3.26 -44.54
CA LEU A 388 -11.55 3.85 -44.48
C LEU A 388 -12.07 4.31 -45.85
N ARG A 389 -11.17 4.67 -46.78
CA ARG A 389 -11.55 5.02 -48.16
C ARG A 389 -11.94 3.80 -49.00
N GLY A 390 -11.45 2.61 -48.64
CA GLY A 390 -11.74 1.35 -49.33
C GLY A 390 -13.04 0.65 -48.89
N GLY A 391 -13.78 1.22 -47.93
CA GLY A 391 -15.04 0.70 -47.39
C GLY A 391 -16.30 1.35 -47.94
#